data_AF-A0A529ZR86-F1
#
_entry.id   AF-A0A529ZR86-F1
#
_cell.length_a   1.000
_cell.length_b   1.000
_cell.length_c   1.000
_cell.angle_alpha   90.00
_cell.angle_beta   90.00
_cell.angle_gamma   90.00
#
_symmetry.space_group_name_H-M   'P 1'
#
loop_
_entity.id
_entity.type
_entity.pdbx_description
1 polymer ?
#
loop_
_entity_poly.entity_id
_entity_poly.type
_entity_poly.pdbx_seq_one_letter_code
_entity_poly.pdbx_strand_id
1 'polypeptide(L)'
;IVTGGAQGIGFAVSEALADEGCRALALIGRSQEKGDKAVAALKKNGVDAIFISADVAKVADCKRAVETAIKHFGTLNALVNA
;
A
#
# COMPACT_ATOMS: atom_id res chain seq x y z
N ILE A 1 1.63 -5.59 1.44
CA ILE A 1 1.09 -4.36 2.10
C ILE A 1 2.26 -3.54 2.63
N VAL A 2 2.24 -2.21 2.46
CA VAL A 2 3.22 -1.29 3.04
C VAL A 2 2.49 -0.23 3.86
N THR A 3 2.68 -0.20 5.18
CA THR A 3 2.21 0.93 6.01
C THR A 3 3.12 2.13 5.83
N GLY A 4 2.57 3.34 5.91
CA GLY A 4 3.32 4.54 5.55
C GLY A 4 3.69 4.59 4.07
N GLY A 5 3.20 3.65 3.24
CA GLY A 5 3.64 3.41 1.87
C GLY A 5 3.36 4.54 0.87
N ALA A 6 2.64 5.59 1.27
CA ALA A 6 2.28 6.71 0.40
C ALA A 6 3.23 7.92 0.49
N GLN A 7 4.28 7.88 1.33
CA GLN A 7 5.25 8.98 1.44
C GLN A 7 6.61 8.52 2.00
N GLY A 8 7.63 9.37 1.84
CA GLY A 8 8.93 9.22 2.50
C GLY A 8 9.55 7.84 2.25
N ILE A 9 10.12 7.24 3.30
CA ILE A 9 10.77 5.93 3.22
C ILE A 9 9.77 4.84 2.80
N GLY A 10 8.54 4.85 3.32
CA GLY A 10 7.53 3.85 2.95
C GLY A 10 7.20 3.87 1.45
N PHE A 11 7.17 5.05 0.83
CA PHE A 11 6.99 5.14 -0.62
C PHE A 11 8.22 4.67 -1.39
N ALA A 12 9.43 5.06 -0.96
CA ALA A 12 10.66 4.56 -1.58
C ALA A 12 10.76 3.03 -1.52
N VAL A 13 10.32 2.40 -0.42
CA VAL A 13 10.22 0.94 -0.32
C VAL A 13 9.18 0.38 -1.30
N SER A 14 8.05 1.07 -1.47
CA SER A 14 7.00 0.65 -2.42
C SER A 14 7.48 0.72 -3.87
N GLU A 15 8.27 1.74 -4.23
CA GLU A 15 8.93 1.86 -5.52
C GLU A 15 9.98 0.76 -5.70
N ALA A 16 10.85 0.53 -4.72
CA ALA A 16 11.85 -0.54 -4.79
C ALA A 16 11.21 -1.93 -4.96
N LEU A 17 10.12 -2.21 -4.24
CA LEU A 17 9.37 -3.47 -4.43
C LEU A 17 8.81 -3.59 -5.85
N ALA A 18 8.32 -2.50 -6.43
CA ALA A 18 7.84 -2.49 -7.81
C ALA A 18 8.98 -2.77 -8.80
N ASP A 19 10.15 -2.18 -8.60
CA ASP A 19 11.33 -2.38 -9.44
C ASP A 19 11.83 -3.84 -9.38
N GLU A 20 11.76 -4.46 -8.20
CA GLU A 20 12.06 -5.89 -7.98
C GLU A 20 10.98 -6.86 -8.49
N GLY A 21 9.96 -6.35 -9.20
CA GLY A 21 8.95 -7.16 -9.87
C GLY A 21 7.68 -7.42 -9.06
N CYS A 22 7.48 -6.75 -7.92
CA CYS A 22 6.18 -6.76 -7.26
C CYS A 22 5.16 -6.03 -8.13
N ARG A 23 4.05 -6.70 -8.47
CA ARG A 23 2.99 -6.14 -9.34
C ARG A 23 1.67 -5.88 -8.62
N ALA A 24 1.59 -6.15 -7.32
CA ALA A 24 0.41 -5.95 -6.50
C ALA A 24 0.80 -5.29 -5.16
N LEU A 25 0.39 -4.04 -4.95
CA LEU A 25 0.76 -3.27 -3.76
C LEU A 25 -0.43 -2.57 -3.13
N ALA A 26 -0.70 -2.85 -1.86
CA ALA A 26 -1.57 -2.05 -1.01
C ALA A 26 -0.73 -1.11 -0.14
N LEU A 27 -0.95 0.19 -0.31
CA LEU A 27 -0.35 1.26 0.49
C LEU A 27 -1.33 1.69 1.59
N ILE A 28 -0.86 1.76 2.83
CA ILE A 28 -1.68 2.15 3.99
C ILE A 28 -1.21 3.49 4.53
N GLY A 29 -2.15 4.40 4.78
CA GLY A 29 -1.86 5.69 5.40
C GLY A 29 -3.12 6.47 5.70
N ARG A 30 -2.98 7.71 6.18
CA ARG A 30 -4.13 8.53 6.61
C ARG A 30 -4.55 9.59 5.58
N SER A 31 -3.64 10.01 4.72
CA SER A 31 -3.89 11.08 3.75
C SER A 31 -4.26 10.47 2.41
N GLN A 32 -5.53 10.62 2.02
CA GLN A 32 -6.02 10.17 0.72
C GLN A 32 -5.27 10.83 -0.43
N GLU A 33 -5.04 12.14 -0.35
CA GLU A 33 -4.32 12.90 -1.39
C GLU A 33 -2.92 12.34 -1.66
N LYS A 34 -2.15 12.02 -0.60
CA LYS A 34 -0.82 11.39 -0.75
C LYS A 34 -0.94 9.98 -1.31
N GLY A 35 -1.94 9.23 -0.84
CA GLY A 35 -2.27 7.90 -1.34
C GLY A 35 -2.54 7.87 -2.84
N ASP A 36 -3.37 8.77 -3.33
CA ASP A 36 -3.75 8.85 -4.75
C ASP A 36 -2.53 9.17 -5.63
N LYS A 37 -1.66 10.09 -5.19
CA LYS A 37 -0.41 10.41 -5.89
C LYS A 37 0.53 9.22 -5.95
N ALA A 38 0.72 8.52 -4.83
CA ALA A 38 1.57 7.34 -4.74
C ALA A 38 1.05 6.18 -5.62
N VAL A 39 -0.26 5.92 -5.59
CA VAL A 39 -0.90 4.92 -6.45
C VAL A 39 -0.74 5.27 -7.93
N ALA A 40 -0.96 6.53 -8.31
CA ALA A 40 -0.79 6.96 -9.68
C ALA A 40 0.66 6.77 -10.18
N ALA A 41 1.65 7.00 -9.33
CA ALA A 41 3.06 6.76 -9.65
C ALA A 41 3.34 5.26 -9.86
N LEU A 42 2.92 4.40 -8.94
CA LEU A 42 3.15 2.95 -9.06
C LEU A 42 2.40 2.33 -10.25
N LYS A 43 1.19 2.81 -10.56
CA LYS A 43 0.42 2.35 -11.73
C LYS A 43 1.12 2.67 -13.06
N LYS A 44 1.88 3.76 -13.15
CA LYS A 44 2.70 4.06 -14.34
C LYS A 44 3.79 3.00 -14.58
N ASN A 45 4.22 2.32 -13.53
CA ASN A 45 5.19 1.23 -13.59
C ASN A 45 4.53 -0.15 -13.76
N GLY A 46 3.24 -0.19 -14.11
CA GLY A 46 2.50 -1.44 -14.35
C GLY A 46 2.14 -2.21 -13.08
N VAL A 47 2.18 -1.57 -11.91
CA VAL A 47 1.76 -2.17 -10.64
C VAL A 47 0.26 -1.98 -10.46
N ASP A 48 -0.46 -3.04 -10.11
CA ASP A 48 -1.80 -2.94 -9.52
C ASP A 48 -1.67 -2.41 -8.08
N ALA A 49 -1.66 -1.09 -7.96
CA ALA A 49 -1.55 -0.39 -6.69
C ALA A 49 -2.91 0.11 -6.20
N ILE A 50 -3.19 -0.08 -4.90
CA ILE A 50 -4.34 0.51 -4.21
C ILE A 50 -3.89 1.26 -2.96
N PHE A 51 -4.61 2.31 -2.61
CA PHE A 51 -4.45 3.00 -1.33
C PHE A 51 -5.63 2.69 -0.42
N ILE A 52 -5.34 2.38 0.84
CA ILE A 52 -6.35 2.13 1.86
C ILE A 52 -6.13 3.12 3.00
N SER A 53 -7.09 4.03 3.17
CA SER A 53 -7.07 4.99 4.27
C SER A 53 -7.33 4.27 5.60
N ALA A 54 -6.34 4.32 6.50
CA ALA A 54 -6.39 3.66 7.79
C ALA A 54 -5.45 4.33 8.79
N ASP A 55 -5.84 4.31 10.07
CA ASP A 55 -4.96 4.60 11.19
C ASP A 55 -4.44 3.29 11.79
N VAL A 56 -3.14 3.02 11.64
CA VAL A 56 -2.51 1.77 12.10
C VAL A 56 -2.48 1.63 13.63
N ALA A 57 -2.76 2.71 14.38
CA ALA A 57 -2.96 2.64 15.82
C ALA A 57 -4.32 2.02 16.21
N LYS A 58 -5.27 1.89 15.26
CA LYS A 58 -6.61 1.36 15.50
C LYS A 58 -6.72 -0.05 14.94
N VAL A 59 -6.89 -1.03 15.83
CA VAL A 59 -7.00 -2.46 15.46
C VAL A 59 -8.10 -2.73 14.42
N ALA A 60 -9.24 -2.03 14.53
CA ALA A 60 -10.33 -2.17 13.57
C ALA A 60 -9.95 -1.69 12.16
N ASP A 61 -9.15 -0.63 12.06
CA ASP A 61 -8.65 -0.13 10.78
C ASP A 61 -7.63 -1.10 10.18
N CYS A 62 -6.73 -1.67 10.99
CA CYS A 62 -5.78 -2.70 10.55
C CYS A 62 -6.50 -3.93 9.97
N LYS A 63 -7.53 -4.43 10.68
CA LYS A 63 -8.34 -5.56 10.19
C LYS A 63 -8.99 -5.24 8.85
N ARG A 64 -9.67 -4.10 8.75
CA ARG A 64 -10.32 -3.65 7.50
C ARG A 64 -9.32 -3.50 6.36
N ALA A 65 -8.12 -2.99 6.64
CA ALA A 65 -7.09 -2.81 5.63
C ALA A 65 -6.59 -4.14 5.07
N VAL A 66 -6.32 -5.12 5.93
CA VAL A 66 -5.93 -6.47 5.52
C VAL A 66 -7.05 -7.16 4.73
N GLU A 67 -8.29 -7.09 5.21
CA GLU A 67 -9.45 -7.65 4.51
C GLU A 67 -9.66 -7.02 3.13
N THR A 68 -9.51 -5.70 3.02
CA THR A 68 -9.62 -4.98 1.75
C THR A 68 -8.53 -5.41 0.78
N ALA A 69 -7.28 -5.52 1.25
CA ALA A 69 -6.17 -5.98 0.43
C ALA A 69 -6.36 -7.42 -0.05
N ILE A 70 -6.78 -8.33 0.83
CA ILE A 70 -7.08 -9.72 0.46
C ILE A 70 -8.26 -9.80 -0.51
N LYS A 71 -9.31 -9.00 -0.31
CA LYS A 71 -10.45 -8.95 -1.24
C LYS A 71 -10.05 -8.50 -2.64
N HIS A 72 -9.09 -7.58 -2.75
CA HIS A 72 -8.61 -7.06 -4.03
C HIS A 72 -7.59 -8.01 -4.69
N PHE A 73 -6.60 -8.50 -3.93
CA PHE A 73 -5.47 -9.29 -4.47
C PHE A 73 -5.62 -10.81 -4.32
N GLY A 74 -6.65 -11.29 -3.61
CA GLY A 74 -6.89 -12.70 -3.30
C GLY A 74 -6.04 -13.28 -2.16
N THR A 75 -4.85 -12.73 -1.91
CA THR A 75 -3.94 -13.19 -0.85
C THR A 75 -3.02 -12.07 -0.35
N LEU A 76 -2.26 -12.34 0.71
CA LEU A 76 -1.20 -11.48 1.21
C LEU A 76 0.11 -12.26 1.32
N ASN A 77 1.15 -11.80 0.63
CA ASN A 77 2.46 -12.46 0.65
C ASN A 77 3.45 -11.83 1.64
N ALA A 78 3.33 -10.52 1.89
CA ALA A 78 4.27 -9.79 2.73
C ALA A 78 3.65 -8.51 3.33
N LEU A 79 4.21 -8.08 4.47
CA LEU A 79 3.89 -6.85 5.18
C LEU A 79 5.18 -6.09 5.49
N VAL A 80 5.19 -4.79 5.21
CA VAL A 80 6.22 -3.85 5.64
C VAL A 80 5.57 -2.80 6.54
N ASN A 81 6.11 -2.62 7.75
CA ASN A 81 5.75 -1.53 8.64
C ASN A 81 6.82 -0.42 8.53
N ALA A 82 6.48 0.69 7.88
CA ALA A 82 7.35 1.85 7.66
C ALA A 82 6.69 3.16 8.10
#